data_AF-A0A6G1DTL3-F1
#
_entry.id   AF-A0A6G1DTL3-F1
#
_cell.length_a   1.000
_cell.length_b   1.000
_cell.length_c   1.000
_cell.angle_alpha   90.00
_cell.angle_beta   90.00
_cell.angle_gamma   90.00
#
_symmetry.space_group_name_H-M   'P 1'
#
loop_
_entity.id
_entity.type
_entity.pdbx_description
1 polymer ?
#
loop_
_entity_poly.entity_id
_entity_poly.type
_entity_poly.pdbx_seq_one_letter_code
_entity_poly.pdbx_strand_id
1 'polypeptide(L)'
;MAAARARPDAVTWTALLSAHARCGKHTDVLQLFGDMHRSGCEGNAESMAVALSACPYAGDLALAKGKAIHGCGVVKGVIHDYLFVTNSLVCMYGKLGEMDDAKKVFRTPRRRTP
;
A
#
# COMPACT_ATOMS: atom_id res chain seq x y z
N MET A 1 -28.90 -19.76 -17.01
CA MET A 1 -27.71 -19.93 -16.15
C MET A 1 -27.01 -18.58 -16.08
N ALA A 2 -27.26 -17.76 -15.06
CA ALA A 2 -26.52 -16.52 -14.88
C ALA A 2 -25.08 -16.89 -14.50
N ALA A 3 -24.09 -16.44 -15.28
CA ALA A 3 -22.69 -16.59 -14.89
C ALA A 3 -22.52 -15.95 -13.51
N ALA A 4 -22.07 -16.74 -12.52
CA ALA A 4 -21.70 -16.18 -11.23
C ALA A 4 -20.64 -15.11 -11.49
N ARG A 5 -20.98 -13.85 -11.26
CA ARG A 5 -20.06 -12.73 -11.50
C ARG A 5 -18.94 -12.86 -10.48
N ALA A 6 -17.78 -13.35 -10.92
CA ALA A 6 -16.61 -13.50 -10.07
C ALA A 6 -16.28 -12.12 -9.46
N ARG A 7 -16.21 -12.06 -8.14
CA ARG A 7 -15.83 -10.82 -7.45
C ARG A 7 -14.31 -10.68 -7.51
N PRO A 8 -13.77 -9.50 -7.84
CA PRO A 8 -12.33 -9.27 -7.79
C PRO A 8 -11.78 -9.56 -6.39
N ASP A 9 -10.76 -10.41 -6.33
CA ASP A 9 -10.05 -10.76 -5.11
C ASP A 9 -8.76 -9.92 -4.96
N ALA A 10 -8.02 -10.16 -3.87
CA ALA A 10 -6.79 -9.40 -3.57
C ALA A 10 -5.75 -9.50 -4.71
N VAL A 11 -5.66 -10.65 -5.38
CA VAL A 11 -4.73 -10.86 -6.50
C VAL A 11 -5.14 -10.01 -7.70
N THR A 12 -6.43 -10.03 -8.05
CA THR A 12 -6.98 -9.24 -9.15
C THR A 12 -6.80 -7.74 -8.91
N TRP A 13 -7.09 -7.26 -7.70
CA TRP A 13 -6.87 -5.86 -7.33
C TRP A 13 -5.38 -5.48 -7.36
N THR A 14 -4.50 -6.32 -6.82
CA THR A 14 -3.05 -6.08 -6.83
C THR A 14 -2.50 -5.98 -8.25
N ALA A 15 -2.95 -6.85 -9.15
CA ALA A 15 -2.59 -6.79 -10.56
C ALA A 15 -3.01 -5.46 -11.20
N LEU A 16 -4.24 -4.99 -10.91
CA LEU A 16 -4.76 -3.73 -11.41
C LEU A 16 -3.98 -2.52 -10.89
N LEU A 17 -3.68 -2.50 -9.59
CA LEU A 17 -2.84 -1.49 -8.95
C LEU A 17 -1.45 -1.44 -9.58
N SER A 18 -0.81 -2.60 -9.73
CA SER A 18 0.54 -2.73 -10.29
C SER A 18 0.61 -2.27 -11.75
N ALA A 19 -0.43 -2.57 -12.54
CA ALA A 19 -0.53 -2.09 -13.91
C ALA A 19 -0.59 -0.55 -13.96
N HIS A 20 -1.43 0.08 -13.13
CA HIS A 20 -1.54 1.55 -13.10
C HIS A 20 -0.25 2.20 -12.59
N ALA A 21 0.39 1.63 -11.57
CA ALA A 21 1.67 2.11 -11.04
C ALA A 21 2.77 2.10 -12.12
N ARG A 22 2.89 1.03 -12.91
CA ARG A 22 3.85 0.95 -14.02
C ARG A 22 3.60 1.97 -15.12
N CYS A 23 2.33 2.36 -15.33
CA CYS A 23 1.96 3.40 -16.27
C CYS A 23 2.12 4.83 -15.69
N GLY A 24 2.64 4.99 -14.47
CA GLY A 24 2.79 6.28 -13.82
C GLY A 24 1.48 6.93 -13.35
N LYS A 25 0.38 6.17 -13.34
CA LYS A 25 -0.96 6.64 -12.95
C LYS A 25 -1.15 6.58 -11.43
N HIS A 26 -0.28 7.26 -10.70
CA HIS A 26 -0.18 7.11 -9.24
C HIS A 26 -1.44 7.54 -8.47
N THR A 27 -2.13 8.59 -8.92
CA THR A 27 -3.40 9.00 -8.30
C THR A 27 -4.46 7.91 -8.44
N ASP A 28 -4.56 7.28 -9.61
CA ASP A 28 -5.48 6.18 -9.89
C ASP A 28 -5.17 4.96 -9.01
N VAL A 29 -3.88 4.65 -8.79
CA VAL A 29 -3.46 3.58 -7.87
C VAL A 29 -4.07 3.78 -6.48
N LEU A 30 -4.03 5.01 -5.94
CA LEU A 30 -4.57 5.28 -4.61
C LEU A 30 -6.11 5.27 -4.58
N GLN A 31 -6.76 5.68 -5.67
CA GLN A 31 -8.22 5.56 -5.82
C GLN A 31 -8.64 4.09 -5.84
N LEU A 32 -7.99 3.28 -6.69
CA LEU A 32 -8.22 1.84 -6.81
C LEU A 32 -7.94 1.11 -5.49
N PHE A 33 -6.92 1.52 -4.74
CA PHE A 33 -6.66 0.94 -3.42
C PHE A 33 -7.82 1.23 -2.46
N GLY A 34 -8.40 2.43 -2.53
CA GLY A 34 -9.63 2.76 -1.80
C GLY A 34 -10.86 1.97 -2.27
N ASP A 35 -11.02 1.77 -3.58
CA ASP A 35 -12.11 0.96 -4.15
C ASP A 35 -12.03 -0.51 -3.74
N MET A 36 -10.81 -1.06 -3.71
CA MET A 36 -10.54 -2.40 -3.19
C MET A 36 -11.12 -2.56 -1.78
N HIS A 37 -10.81 -1.63 -0.87
CA HIS A 37 -11.33 -1.66 0.50
C HIS A 37 -12.86 -1.46 0.56
N ARG A 38 -13.41 -0.53 -0.24
CA ARG A 38 -14.87 -0.32 -0.34
C ARG A 38 -15.61 -1.54 -0.88
N SER A 39 -14.96 -2.37 -1.69
CA SER A 39 -15.53 -3.63 -2.20
C SER A 39 -15.58 -4.76 -1.16
N GLY A 40 -15.03 -4.53 0.03
CA GLY A 40 -14.86 -5.54 1.08
C GLY A 40 -13.59 -6.38 0.93
N CYS A 41 -12.72 -6.06 -0.04
CA CYS A 41 -11.43 -6.70 -0.18
C CYS A 41 -10.37 -5.93 0.62
N GLU A 42 -9.78 -6.56 1.62
CA GLU A 42 -8.75 -5.91 2.45
C GLU A 42 -7.38 -5.78 1.76
N GLY A 43 -7.22 -6.41 0.60
CA GLY A 43 -5.94 -6.54 -0.09
C GLY A 43 -4.98 -7.47 0.64
N ASN A 44 -3.73 -7.47 0.17
CA ASN A 44 -2.62 -8.20 0.76
C ASN A 44 -1.40 -7.25 0.95
N ALA A 45 -0.30 -7.77 1.50
CA ALA A 45 0.93 -7.01 1.68
C ALA A 45 1.43 -6.37 0.38
N GLU A 46 1.28 -7.04 -0.77
CA GLU A 46 1.71 -6.54 -2.09
C GLU A 46 0.88 -5.33 -2.53
N SER A 47 -0.45 -5.41 -2.43
CA SER A 47 -1.36 -4.29 -2.75
C SER A 47 -1.00 -3.02 -1.96
N MET A 48 -0.63 -3.19 -0.67
CA MET A 48 -0.20 -2.10 0.19
C MET A 48 1.15 -1.53 -0.25
N ALA A 49 2.11 -2.39 -0.56
CA ALA A 49 3.42 -1.95 -1.04
C ALA A 49 3.32 -1.15 -2.35
N VAL A 50 2.42 -1.56 -3.26
CA VAL A 50 2.13 -0.84 -4.51
C VAL A 50 1.45 0.51 -4.23
N ALA A 51 0.48 0.56 -3.31
CA ALA A 51 -0.16 1.81 -2.93
C ALA A 51 0.84 2.79 -2.27
N LEU A 52 1.71 2.30 -1.40
CA LEU A 52 2.77 3.09 -0.75
C LEU A 52 3.77 3.66 -1.76
N SER A 53 4.15 2.88 -2.78
CA SER A 53 5.10 3.36 -3.81
C SER A 53 4.51 4.47 -4.67
N ALA A 54 3.18 4.51 -4.82
CA ALA A 54 2.47 5.57 -5.54
C ALA A 54 2.26 6.85 -4.72
N CYS A 55 2.27 6.77 -3.38
CA CYS A 55 1.99 7.91 -2.51
C CYS A 55 2.84 9.16 -2.81
N PRO A 56 4.17 9.07 -2.99
CA PRO A 56 5.02 10.24 -3.22
C PRO A 56 4.67 11.08 -4.45
N TYR A 57 3.87 10.52 -5.37
CA TYR A 57 3.51 11.14 -6.65
C TYR A 57 2.07 11.64 -6.67
N ALA A 58 1.35 11.62 -5.54
CA ALA A 58 -0.07 11.93 -5.45
C ALA A 58 -0.40 13.38 -5.05
N GLY A 59 0.51 14.32 -5.30
CA GLY A 59 0.33 15.75 -5.03
C GLY A 59 0.16 16.06 -3.54
N ASP A 60 -0.62 17.10 -3.23
CA ASP A 60 -0.75 17.68 -1.88
C ASP A 60 -1.25 16.70 -0.81
N LEU A 61 -1.95 15.64 -1.20
CA LEU A 61 -2.49 14.63 -0.28
C LEU A 61 -1.55 13.41 -0.11
N ALA A 62 -0.38 13.42 -0.72
CA ALA A 62 0.56 12.31 -0.71
C ALA A 62 0.88 11.81 0.70
N LEU A 63 1.22 12.74 1.60
CA LEU A 63 1.61 12.39 2.96
C LEU A 63 0.43 11.90 3.81
N ALA A 64 -0.72 12.55 3.70
CA ALA A 64 -1.93 12.14 4.41
C ALA A 64 -2.35 10.71 4.00
N LYS A 65 -2.31 10.41 2.69
CA LYS A 65 -2.60 9.05 2.18
C LYS A 65 -1.55 8.03 2.63
N GLY A 66 -0.27 8.38 2.57
CA GLY A 66 0.81 7.52 3.06
C GLY A 66 0.68 7.18 4.54
N LYS A 67 0.38 8.16 5.40
CA LYS A 67 0.13 7.97 6.85
C LYS A 67 -1.12 7.12 7.09
N ALA A 68 -2.20 7.31 6.33
CA ALA A 68 -3.40 6.48 6.43
C ALA A 68 -3.13 5.00 6.06
N ILE A 69 -2.38 4.75 4.98
CA ILE A 69 -1.99 3.39 4.58
C ILE A 69 -1.06 2.75 5.62
N HIS A 70 -0.10 3.52 6.16
CA HIS A 70 0.74 3.06 7.26
C HIS A 70 -0.10 2.63 8.48
N GLY A 71 -1.04 3.46 8.91
CA GLY A 71 -1.95 3.13 10.01
C GLY A 71 -2.75 1.85 9.75
N CYS A 72 -3.29 1.68 8.55
CA CYS A 72 -3.96 0.43 8.13
C CYS A 72 -3.03 -0.78 8.25
N GLY A 73 -1.78 -0.65 7.81
CA GLY A 73 -0.79 -1.73 7.94
C GLY A 73 -0.44 -2.08 9.38
N VAL A 74 -0.39 -1.10 10.29
CA VAL A 74 -0.13 -1.33 11.71
C VAL A 74 -1.28 -2.14 12.33
N VAL A 75 -2.53 -1.74 12.05
CA VAL A 75 -3.72 -2.46 12.54
C VAL A 75 -3.78 -3.89 12.03
N LYS A 76 -3.39 -4.12 10.77
CA LYS A 76 -3.36 -5.46 10.13
C LYS A 76 -2.12 -6.30 10.50
N GLY A 77 -1.15 -5.74 11.22
CA GLY A 77 0.10 -6.42 11.57
C GLY A 77 1.11 -6.60 10.42
N VAL A 78 0.79 -6.20 9.19
CA VAL A 78 1.62 -6.47 7.99
C VAL A 78 2.89 -5.61 7.90
N ILE A 79 2.90 -4.45 8.58
CA ILE A 79 4.07 -3.80 9.21
C ILE A 79 5.44 -4.47 9.03
N HIS A 80 5.62 -5.44 9.93
CA HIS A 80 6.91 -5.96 10.34
C HIS A 80 7.14 -7.40 9.87
N ASP A 81 6.12 -8.00 9.27
CA ASP A 81 6.16 -9.37 8.76
C ASP A 81 6.78 -9.40 7.36
N TYR A 82 6.58 -8.34 6.55
CA TYR A 82 7.01 -8.28 5.15
C TYR A 82 8.06 -7.19 4.91
N LEU A 83 9.31 -7.58 4.60
CA LEU A 83 10.42 -6.65 4.35
C LEU A 83 10.10 -5.62 3.27
N PHE A 84 9.45 -6.07 2.20
CA PHE A 84 9.13 -5.18 1.09
C PHE A 84 8.09 -4.11 1.47
N VAL A 85 7.18 -4.39 2.39
CA VAL A 85 6.24 -3.40 2.92
C VAL A 85 6.97 -2.36 3.77
N THR A 86 7.84 -2.82 4.67
CA THR A 86 8.69 -1.93 5.48
C THR A 86 9.56 -1.03 4.59
N ASN A 87 10.17 -1.58 3.54
CA ASN A 87 10.98 -0.82 2.59
C ASN A 87 10.15 0.21 1.81
N SER A 88 8.93 -0.16 1.38
CA SER A 88 8.02 0.78 0.72
C SER A 88 7.63 1.94 1.63
N LEU A 89 7.41 1.71 2.93
CA LEU A 89 7.16 2.78 3.90
C LEU A 89 8.37 3.71 4.08
N VAL A 90 9.58 3.15 4.25
CA VAL A 90 10.81 3.95 4.38
C VAL A 90 11.01 4.82 3.14
N CYS A 91 10.83 4.25 1.95
CA CYS A 91 10.94 4.98 0.69
C CYS A 91 9.86 6.06 0.56
N MET A 92 8.61 5.76 0.93
CA MET A 92 7.50 6.71 0.90
C MET A 92 7.76 7.91 1.81
N TYR A 93 8.07 7.69 3.08
CA TYR A 93 8.39 8.77 4.02
C TYR A 93 9.62 9.57 3.59
N GLY A 94 10.68 8.89 3.13
CA GLY A 94 11.89 9.55 2.65
C GLY A 94 11.65 10.45 1.45
N LYS A 95 10.88 10.00 0.45
CA LYS A 95 10.51 10.80 -0.73
C LYS A 95 9.59 11.98 -0.40
N LEU A 96 8.86 11.91 0.71
CA LEU A 96 7.99 12.98 1.19
C LEU A 96 8.67 13.90 2.23
N GLY A 97 9.96 13.73 2.48
CA GLY A 97 10.74 14.58 3.38
C GLY A 97 10.61 14.25 4.87
N GLU A 98 9.81 13.25 5.23
CA GLU A 98 9.53 12.86 6.63
C GLU A 98 10.59 11.88 7.13
N MET A 99 11.85 12.34 7.18
CA MET A 99 13.02 11.49 7.48
C MET A 99 12.99 10.87 8.88
N ASP A 100 12.38 11.54 9.86
CA ASP A 100 12.27 10.99 11.20
C ASP A 100 11.32 9.80 11.26
N ASP A 101 10.19 9.85 10.53
CA ASP A 101 9.29 8.72 10.42
C ASP A 101 9.91 7.58 9.60
N ALA A 102 10.66 7.90 8.52
CA ALA A 102 11.43 6.90 7.78
C ALA A 102 12.43 6.15 8.69
N LYS A 103 13.17 6.87 9.54
CA LYS A 103 14.10 6.28 10.52
C LYS A 103 13.38 5.43 11.56
N LYS A 104 12.23 5.88 12.07
CA LYS A 104 11.43 5.09 13.04
C LYS A 104 11.01 3.76 12.43
N VAL A 105 10.44 3.78 11.22
CA VAL A 105 10.03 2.55 10.51
C VAL A 105 11.24 1.63 10.30
N PHE A 106 12.37 2.16 9.81
CA PHE A 106 13.58 1.37 9.56
C PHE A 106 14.15 0.71 10.83
N ARG A 107 14.09 1.40 11.97
CA ARG A 107 14.62 0.89 13.25
C ARG A 107 13.68 -0.08 13.95
N THR A 108 12.42 -0.18 13.52
CA THR A 108 11.46 -1.03 14.22
C THR A 108 11.84 -2.50 14.01
N PRO A 109 12.00 -3.30 15.10
CA PRO A 109 12.39 -4.70 14.99
C PRO A 109 11.44 -5.49 14.09
N ARG A 110 12.00 -6.31 13.21
CA ARG A 110 11.22 -7.18 12.34
C ARG A 110 10.77 -8.42 13.10
N ARG A 111 9.52 -8.84 12.89
CA ARG A 111 9.09 -10.17 13.33
C ARG A 111 9.70 -11.17 12.36
N ARG A 112 10.63 -11.99 12.86
CA ARG A 112 11.06 -13.17 12.12
C ARG A 112 9.91 -14.17 12.23
N THR A 113 9.13 -14.33 11.17
CA THR A 113 8.26 -15.50 11.05
C THR A 113 9.17 -16.74 11.06
N PRO A 114 8.93 -17.73 11.95
CA PRO A 114 9.70 -18.97 11.98
C PRO A 114 9.58 -19.75 10.66
#